data_AF-A0A1M6MV21-F1
#
_entry.id   AF-A0A1M6MV21-F1
#
_cell.length_a   1.000
_cell.length_b   1.000
_cell.length_c   1.000
_cell.angle_alpha   90.00
_cell.angle_beta   90.00
_cell.angle_gamma   90.00
#
_symmetry.space_group_name_H-M   'P 1'
#
loop_
_entity.id
_entity.type
_entity.pdbx_description
1 polymer ?
#
loop_
_entity_poly.entity_id
_entity_poly.type
_entity_poly.pdbx_seq_one_letter_code
_entity_poly.pdbx_strand_id
1 'polypeptide(L)'
;MDKKDPTQTYEERMKRFYHYMDTKGMNEEWIETCYGDLRVTIEALADYRDIIKAKLEENQWDGFQRAAWECRMAKLEQIQRRLETSIGYDRDIQMIICQKGKGKQTDIGEDALNLLMSRGAK
;
A
#
# COMPACT_ATOMS: atom_id res chain seq x y z
N MET A 1 -24.84 -36.58 -3.30
CA MET A 1 -25.14 -35.63 -2.19
C MET A 1 -24.01 -34.63 -2.16
N ASP A 2 -24.17 -33.52 -2.88
CA ASP A 2 -23.13 -32.50 -3.00
C ASP A 2 -23.24 -31.57 -1.79
N LYS A 3 -22.28 -31.65 -0.86
CA LYS A 3 -22.24 -30.80 0.32
C LYS A 3 -21.70 -29.44 -0.12
N LYS A 4 -22.59 -28.53 -0.56
CA LYS A 4 -22.22 -27.11 -0.65
C LYS A 4 -21.75 -26.65 0.72
N ASP A 5 -20.52 -26.16 0.78
CA ASP A 5 -19.95 -25.57 1.97
C ASP A 5 -20.85 -24.38 2.40
N PRO A 6 -21.38 -24.35 3.63
CA PRO A 6 -22.23 -23.27 4.14
C PRO A 6 -21.51 -21.89 4.22
N THR A 7 -20.27 -21.78 3.75
CA THR A 7 -19.58 -20.50 3.48
C THR A 7 -19.95 -19.85 2.13
N GLN A 8 -20.78 -20.49 1.31
CA GLN A 8 -20.89 -20.15 -0.12
C GLN A 8 -21.92 -19.09 -0.52
N THR A 9 -22.86 -18.68 0.33
CA THR A 9 -23.83 -17.65 -0.08
C THR A 9 -23.37 -16.26 0.37
N TYR A 10 -23.53 -15.26 -0.51
CA TYR A 10 -23.18 -13.86 -0.24
C TYR A 10 -23.90 -13.36 1.02
N GLU A 11 -25.17 -13.77 1.20
CA GLU A 11 -25.99 -13.40 2.36
C GLU A 11 -25.45 -13.93 3.68
N GLU A 12 -24.99 -15.19 3.74
CA GLU A 12 -24.45 -15.78 4.98
C GLU A 12 -23.10 -15.17 5.36
N ARG A 13 -22.26 -14.89 4.35
CA ARG A 13 -21.02 -14.11 4.55
C ARG A 13 -21.33 -12.72 5.09
N MET A 14 -22.35 -12.06 4.55
CA MET A 14 -22.70 -10.71 4.95
C MET A 14 -23.30 -10.68 6.36
N LYS A 15 -24.14 -11.66 6.72
CA LYS A 15 -24.65 -11.82 8.10
C LYS A 15 -23.52 -12.01 9.12
N ARG A 16 -22.48 -12.80 8.78
CA ARG A 16 -21.29 -12.93 9.64
C ARG A 16 -20.51 -11.64 9.76
N PHE A 17 -20.36 -10.92 8.65
CA PHE A 17 -19.72 -9.61 8.65
C PHE A 17 -20.48 -8.64 9.56
N TYR A 18 -21.80 -8.50 9.39
CA TYR A 18 -22.62 -7.65 10.25
C TYR A 18 -22.61 -8.07 11.72
N HIS A 19 -22.70 -9.37 12.03
CA HIS A 19 -22.57 -9.85 13.40
C HIS A 19 -21.19 -9.54 14.01
N TYR A 20 -20.12 -9.67 13.22
CA TYR A 20 -18.77 -9.29 13.64
C TYR A 20 -18.65 -7.78 13.87
N MET A 21 -19.26 -6.96 13.02
CA MET A 21 -19.28 -5.50 13.15
C MET A 21 -20.05 -5.06 14.41
N ASP A 22 -21.25 -5.62 14.64
CA ASP A 22 -22.07 -5.37 15.84
C ASP A 22 -21.32 -5.75 17.13
N THR A 23 -20.72 -6.94 17.18
CA THR A 23 -20.05 -7.44 18.39
C THR A 23 -18.76 -6.70 18.71
N LYS A 24 -18.14 -6.05 17.71
CA LYS A 24 -16.93 -5.23 17.89
C LYS A 24 -17.19 -3.73 17.92
N GLY A 25 -18.46 -3.30 17.82
CA GLY A 25 -18.82 -1.88 17.81
C GLY A 25 -18.28 -1.13 16.59
N MET A 26 -18.08 -1.83 15.47
CA MET A 26 -17.62 -1.23 14.22
C MET A 26 -18.83 -0.76 13.41
N ASN A 27 -18.78 0.49 12.90
CA ASN A 27 -19.83 1.05 12.08
C ASN A 27 -19.57 0.73 10.58
N GLU A 28 -20.62 0.40 9.84
CA GLU A 28 -20.53 0.10 8.40
C GLU A 28 -20.23 1.34 7.55
N GLU A 29 -20.64 2.51 8.04
CA GLU A 29 -20.48 3.81 7.38
C GLU A 29 -19.10 4.43 7.64
N TRP A 30 -18.49 4.15 8.80
CA TRP A 30 -17.16 4.66 9.15
C TRP A 30 -16.32 3.66 9.94
N ILE A 31 -15.05 3.56 9.57
CA ILE A 31 -14.02 2.80 10.29
C ILE A 31 -13.11 3.81 10.98
N GLU A 32 -13.01 3.72 12.31
CA GLU A 32 -12.00 4.46 13.04
C GLU A 32 -10.60 3.91 12.72
N THR A 33 -9.70 4.79 12.33
CA THR A 33 -8.32 4.44 11.97
C THR A 33 -7.41 5.61 12.29
N CYS A 34 -6.12 5.35 12.51
CA CYS A 34 -5.16 6.41 12.77
C CYS A 34 -4.56 6.95 11.47
N TYR A 35 -4.03 8.18 11.53
CA TYR A 35 -3.35 8.82 10.39
C TYR A 35 -2.21 7.95 9.83
N GLY A 36 -1.47 7.25 10.69
CA GLY A 36 -0.37 6.38 10.28
C GLY A 36 -0.83 5.20 9.41
N ASP A 37 -1.93 4.55 9.77
CA ASP A 37 -2.51 3.44 9.00
C ASP A 37 -2.99 3.91 7.63
N LEU A 38 -3.63 5.09 7.57
CA LEU A 38 -4.07 5.68 6.32
C LEU A 38 -2.88 6.02 5.41
N ARG A 39 -1.79 6.53 5.97
CA ARG A 39 -0.56 6.79 5.23
C ARG A 39 0.02 5.50 4.63
N VAL A 40 0.19 4.45 5.45
CA VAL A 40 0.71 3.16 4.98
C VAL A 40 -0.20 2.57 3.90
N THR A 41 -1.52 2.73 4.05
CA THR A 41 -2.50 2.29 3.05
C THR A 41 -2.33 3.03 1.72
N ILE A 42 -2.17 4.36 1.76
CA ILE A 42 -1.90 5.18 0.57
C ILE A 42 -0.63 4.71 -0.15
N GLU A 43 0.47 4.52 0.60
CA GLU A 43 1.75 4.07 0.06
C GLU A 43 1.61 2.68 -0.59
N ALA A 44 0.97 1.73 0.09
CA ALA A 44 0.77 0.38 -0.41
C ALA A 44 -0.09 0.32 -1.69
N LEU A 45 -1.16 1.14 -1.77
CA LEU A 45 -1.99 1.24 -2.98
C LEU A 45 -1.18 1.74 -4.17
N ALA A 46 -0.34 2.75 -3.93
CA ALA A 46 0.47 3.38 -4.95
C ALA A 46 1.57 2.44 -5.45
N ASP A 47 2.25 1.74 -4.54
CA ASP A 47 3.28 0.75 -4.88
C ASP A 47 2.68 -0.44 -5.65
N TYR A 48 1.49 -0.92 -5.26
CA TYR A 48 0.82 -1.99 -5.99
C TYR A 48 0.46 -1.56 -7.42
N ARG A 49 -0.04 -0.33 -7.60
CA ARG A 49 -0.30 0.23 -8.92
C ARG A 49 0.99 0.31 -9.75
N ASP A 50 2.08 0.78 -9.17
CA ASP A 50 3.36 0.92 -9.87
C ASP A 50 3.92 -0.45 -10.32
N ILE A 51 3.76 -1.50 -9.50
CA ILE A 51 4.08 -2.88 -9.88
C ILE A 51 3.24 -3.36 -11.07
N ILE A 52 1.94 -3.10 -11.06
CA ILE A 52 1.04 -3.47 -12.18
C ILE A 52 1.46 -2.72 -13.44
N LYS A 53 1.77 -1.43 -13.33
CA LYS A 53 2.22 -0.59 -14.44
C LYS A 53 3.51 -1.12 -15.07
N ALA A 54 4.51 -1.48 -14.26
CA ALA A 54 5.76 -2.07 -14.75
C ALA A 54 5.51 -3.37 -15.53
N LYS A 55 4.64 -4.26 -15.03
CA LYS A 55 4.28 -5.51 -15.74
C LYS A 55 3.57 -5.28 -17.07
N LEU A 56 2.76 -4.22 -17.16
CA LEU A 56 2.09 -3.82 -18.41
C LEU A 56 3.06 -3.23 -19.43
N GLU A 57 4.07 -2.49 -18.99
CA GLU A 57 5.14 -1.94 -19.83
C GLU A 57 6.07 -3.05 -20.36
N GLU A 58 6.30 -4.09 -19.57
CA GLU A 58 7.02 -5.31 -19.97
C GLU A 58 6.21 -6.22 -20.92
N ASN A 59 5.01 -5.81 -21.34
CA ASN A 59 4.09 -6.61 -22.16
C ASN A 59 3.80 -8.01 -21.60
N GLN A 60 3.81 -8.18 -20.27
CA GLN A 60 3.54 -9.49 -19.65
C GLN A 60 2.08 -9.94 -19.81
N TRP A 61 1.16 -9.01 -20.14
CA TRP A 61 -0.27 -9.27 -20.29
C TRP A 61 -0.81 -8.66 -21.60
N ASP A 62 -1.64 -9.42 -22.30
CA ASP A 62 -2.30 -8.99 -23.53
C ASP A 62 -3.84 -9.06 -23.43
N GLY A 63 -4.51 -8.44 -24.41
CA GLY A 63 -5.96 -8.49 -24.59
C GLY A 63 -6.77 -8.17 -23.34
N PHE A 64 -7.60 -9.12 -22.91
CA PHE A 64 -8.53 -8.95 -21.78
C PHE A 64 -7.81 -8.71 -20.44
N GLN A 65 -6.69 -9.40 -20.20
CA GLN A 65 -5.96 -9.27 -18.94
C GLN A 65 -5.43 -7.84 -18.78
N ARG A 66 -4.89 -7.28 -19.86
CA ARG A 66 -4.45 -5.89 -19.91
C ARG A 66 -5.58 -4.92 -19.55
N ALA A 67 -6.71 -5.03 -20.24
CA ALA A 67 -7.87 -4.16 -19.98
C ALA A 67 -8.38 -4.25 -18.53
N ALA A 68 -8.41 -5.46 -17.96
CA ALA A 68 -8.82 -5.67 -16.57
C ALA A 68 -7.85 -5.01 -15.57
N TRP A 69 -6.54 -5.09 -15.82
CA TRP A 69 -5.53 -4.47 -14.96
C TRP A 69 -5.50 -2.95 -15.10
N GLU A 70 -5.68 -2.41 -16.30
CA GLU A 70 -5.82 -0.96 -16.52
C GLU A 70 -7.02 -0.39 -15.75
N CYS A 71 -8.18 -1.07 -15.81
CA CYS A 71 -9.37 -0.70 -15.03
C CYS A 71 -9.09 -0.76 -13.51
N ARG A 72 -8.39 -1.80 -13.05
CA ARG A 72 -8.01 -1.92 -11.63
C ARG A 72 -7.06 -0.81 -11.19
N MET A 73 -6.06 -0.45 -12.01
CA MET A 73 -5.16 0.66 -11.70
C MET A 73 -5.91 1.99 -11.54
N ALA A 74 -6.85 2.29 -12.45
CA ALA A 74 -7.68 3.48 -12.35
C ALA A 74 -8.48 3.51 -11.04
N LYS A 75 -8.97 2.35 -10.59
CA LYS A 75 -9.66 2.24 -9.30
C LYS A 75 -8.74 2.47 -8.11
N LEU A 76 -7.53 1.90 -8.13
CA LEU A 76 -6.53 2.10 -7.08
C LEU A 76 -6.14 3.58 -6.96
N GLU A 77 -5.90 4.24 -8.10
CA GLU A 77 -5.60 5.68 -8.15
C GLU A 77 -6.75 6.52 -7.60
N GLN A 78 -8.01 6.18 -7.93
CA GLN A 78 -9.19 6.85 -7.39
C GLN A 78 -9.25 6.75 -5.85
N ILE A 79 -8.98 5.56 -5.29
CA ILE A 79 -9.00 5.35 -3.84
C ILE A 79 -7.85 6.10 -3.17
N GLN A 80 -6.62 5.96 -3.71
CA GLN A 80 -5.43 6.64 -3.21
C GLN A 80 -5.68 8.15 -3.11
N ARG A 81 -6.11 8.80 -4.19
CA ARG A 81 -6.36 10.26 -4.22
C ARG A 81 -7.40 10.71 -3.20
N ARG A 82 -8.45 9.91 -2.98
CA ARG A 82 -9.48 10.23 -1.98
C ARG A 82 -8.89 10.21 -0.57
N LEU A 83 -8.08 9.21 -0.26
CA LEU A 83 -7.42 9.10 1.05
C LEU A 83 -6.41 10.23 1.25
N GLU A 84 -5.54 10.48 0.26
CA GLU A 84 -4.58 11.59 0.24
C GLU A 84 -5.25 12.94 0.52
N THR A 85 -6.33 13.24 -0.20
CA THR A 85 -7.12 14.47 -0.01
C THR A 85 -7.73 14.54 1.39
N SER A 86 -8.25 13.42 1.90
CA SER A 86 -8.93 13.40 3.21
C SER A 86 -8.00 13.68 4.39
N ILE A 87 -6.71 13.35 4.27
CA ILE A 87 -5.73 13.53 5.34
C ILE A 87 -4.69 14.62 5.05
N GLY A 88 -4.75 15.27 3.88
CA GLY A 88 -3.77 16.28 3.46
C GLY A 88 -2.37 15.72 3.20
N TYR A 89 -2.28 14.47 2.76
CA TYR A 89 -1.02 13.79 2.47
C TYR A 89 -0.80 13.69 0.96
N ASP A 90 0.42 13.99 0.50
CA ASP A 90 0.81 13.84 -0.91
C ASP A 90 2.02 12.90 -1.00
N ARG A 91 1.79 11.70 -1.52
CA ARG A 91 2.83 10.66 -1.64
C ARG A 91 3.97 11.11 -2.53
N ASP A 92 3.69 11.77 -3.64
CA ASP A 92 4.70 12.11 -4.65
C ASP A 92 5.66 13.18 -4.11
N ILE A 93 5.13 14.16 -3.36
CA ILE A 93 5.95 15.12 -2.60
C ILE A 93 6.83 14.40 -1.58
N GLN A 94 6.31 13.43 -0.82
CA GLN A 94 7.12 12.67 0.14
C GLN A 94 8.25 11.88 -0.54
N MET A 95 7.99 11.32 -1.73
CA MET A 95 9.02 10.62 -2.50
C MET A 95 10.15 11.56 -2.93
N ILE A 96 9.83 12.78 -3.37
CA ILE A 96 10.83 13.80 -3.70
C ILE A 96 11.68 14.16 -2.47
N ILE A 97 11.04 14.35 -1.31
CA ILE A 97 11.75 14.64 -0.05
C ILE A 97 12.69 13.47 0.32
N CYS A 98 12.19 12.24 0.24
CA CYS A 98 12.99 11.03 0.51
C CYS A 98 14.20 10.93 -0.42
N GLN A 99 14.01 11.16 -1.72
CA GLN A 99 15.08 11.12 -2.71
C GLN A 99 16.14 12.21 -2.47
N LYS A 100 15.73 13.44 -2.10
CA LYS A 100 16.66 14.51 -1.74
C LYS A 100 17.52 14.16 -0.53
N GLY A 101 16.97 13.42 0.44
CA GLY A 101 17.71 12.92 1.60
C GLY A 101 18.81 11.92 1.23
N LYS A 102 18.59 11.10 0.20
CA LYS A 102 19.59 10.11 -0.28
C LYS A 102 20.82 10.77 -0.91
N GLY A 103 20.68 11.97 -1.49
CA GLY A 103 21.80 12.72 -2.08
C GLY A 103 22.80 13.31 -1.06
N LYS A 104 22.56 13.14 0.24
CA LYS A 104 23.45 13.59 1.34
C LYS A 104 23.97 12.45 2.21
N GLN A 105 23.92 11.20 1.76
CA GLN A 105 24.82 10.19 2.33
C GLN A 105 26.20 10.41 1.72
N THR A 106 26.92 11.42 2.23
CA THR A 106 28.37 11.27 2.37
C THR A 106 28.59 10.06 3.27
N ASP A 107 29.58 9.24 2.95
CA ASP A 107 29.96 7.98 3.58
C ASP A 107 30.22 8.06 5.10
N ILE A 108 29.20 8.38 5.91
CA ILE A 108 29.31 8.35 7.38
C ILE A 108 29.67 6.91 7.82
N GLY A 109 29.23 5.90 7.06
CA GLY A 109 29.58 4.50 7.29
C GLY A 109 31.06 4.21 7.06
N GLU A 110 31.63 4.63 5.93
CA GLU A 110 33.04 4.43 5.62
C GLU A 110 33.94 5.27 6.53
N ASP A 111 33.60 6.55 6.75
CA ASP A 111 34.36 7.45 7.63
C ASP A 111 34.35 6.96 9.08
N ALA A 112 33.20 6.50 9.60
CA ALA A 112 33.12 5.92 10.94
C ALA A 112 33.89 4.60 11.05
N LEU A 113 33.86 3.76 10.01
CA LEU A 113 34.62 2.50 9.96
C LEU A 113 36.13 2.76 9.89
N ASN A 114 36.56 3.72 9.09
CA ASN A 114 37.96 4.16 8.98
C ASN A 114 38.47 4.79 10.28
N LEU A 115 37.62 5.55 11.00
CA LEU A 115 37.93 6.08 12.33
C LEU A 115 38.04 4.99 13.38
N LEU A 116 37.25 3.92 13.28
CA LEU A 116 37.33 2.76 14.18
C LEU A 116 38.61 1.95 13.91
N MET A 117 38.93 1.71 12.64
CA MET A 117 40.13 0.96 12.23
C MET A 117 41.42 1.70 12.57
N SER A 118 41.46 3.02 12.39
CA SER A 118 42.62 3.85 12.78
C SER A 118 42.77 4.00 14.30
N ARG A 119 41.69 3.86 15.07
CA ARG A 119 41.75 3.84 16.56
C ARG A 119 42.13 2.48 17.15
N GLY A 120 41.93 1.38 16.42
CA GLY A 120 42.32 0.02 16.85
C GLY A 120 43.77 -0.37 16.53
N ALA A 121 44.53 0.49 15.82
CA ALA A 121 45.90 0.24 15.40
C ALA A 121 46.97 0.86 16.35
N LYS A 122 46.73 0.83 17.66
CA LYS A 122 47.72 1.17 18.69
C LYS A 122 47.90 0.04 19.69
#